data_AF-A0AAU0YSJ9-F1
#
_entry.id   AF-A0AAU0YSJ9-F1
#
_cell.length_a   1.000
_cell.length_b   1.000
_cell.length_c   1.000
_cell.angle_alpha   90.00
_cell.angle_beta   90.00
_cell.angle_gamma   90.00
#
_symmetry.space_group_name_H-M   'P 1'
#
loop_
_entity.id
_entity.type
_entity.pdbx_description
1 polymer ?
#
loop_
_entity_poly.entity_id
_entity_poly.type
_entity_poly.pdbx_seq_one_letter_code
_entity_poly.pdbx_strand_id
1 'polypeptide(L)' 'MVGRGHVEELPDGTSVRLGVFLSNHKNRRNRLSDDQLAAHSNLGLEWAA' A
#
# COMPACT_ATOMS: atom_id res chain seq x y z
N MET A 1 -4.79 0.06 10.35
CA MET A 1 -5.23 -0.41 9.01
C MET A 1 -5.98 0.71 8.32
N VAL A 2 -5.54 1.13 7.13
CA VAL A 2 -6.23 2.16 6.34
C VAL A 2 -7.49 1.54 5.71
N GLY A 3 -8.65 2.18 5.91
CA GLY A 3 -9.91 1.71 5.33
C GLY A 3 -9.89 1.76 3.80
N ARG A 4 -10.57 0.83 3.12
CA ARG A 4 -10.59 0.75 1.64
C ARG A 4 -11.05 2.05 0.96
N GLY A 5 -11.91 2.83 1.63
CA GLY A 5 -12.40 4.12 1.12
C GLY A 5 -11.45 5.30 1.35
N HIS A 6 -10.30 5.11 1.99
CA HIS A 6 -9.38 6.19 2.30
C HIS A 6 -8.75 6.78 1.03
N VAL A 7 -8.81 8.10 0.94
CA VAL A 7 -8.20 8.93 -0.09
C VAL A 7 -7.22 9.86 0.60
N GLU A 8 -6.05 10.02 0.00
CA GLU A 8 -5.00 10.93 0.45
C GLU A 8 -4.77 11.98 -0.64
N GLU A 9 -4.64 13.25 -0.25
CA GLU A 9 -4.28 14.34 -1.16
C GLU A 9 -2.77 14.57 -1.06
N LEU A 10 -2.10 14.45 -2.20
CA LEU A 10 -0.68 14.71 -2.31
C LEU A 10 -0.43 16.23 -2.39
N PRO A 11 0.79 16.71 -2.05
CA PRO A 11 1.13 18.13 -2.08
C PRO A 11 0.99 18.79 -3.47
N ASP A 12 0.96 18.00 -4.54
CA ASP A 12 0.74 18.44 -5.92
C ASP A 12 -0.76 18.56 -6.29
N GLY A 13 -1.66 18.30 -5.34
CA GLY A 13 -3.12 18.32 -5.53
C GLY A 13 -3.70 17.01 -6.05
N THR A 14 -2.90 15.97 -6.23
CA THR A 14 -3.38 14.67 -6.71
C THR A 14 -4.09 13.90 -5.59
N SER A 15 -5.31 13.44 -5.84
CA SER A 15 -6.02 12.54 -4.91
C SER A 15 -5.73 11.08 -5.22
N VAL A 16 -5.17 10.33 -4.27
CA VAL A 16 -4.85 8.90 -4.41
C VAL A 16 -5.71 8.04 -3.49
N ARG A 17 -6.26 6.96 -4.03
CA ARG A 17 -7.06 5.97 -3.25
C ARG A 17 -6.12 5.00 -2.52
N LEU A 18 -5.41 5.49 -1.52
CA LEU A 18 -4.41 4.71 -0.79
C LEU A 18 -5.00 3.40 -0.21
N GLY A 19 -6.22 3.45 0.31
CA GLY A 19 -6.90 2.25 0.82
C GLY A 19 -7.07 1.14 -0.23
N VAL A 20 -7.35 1.52 -1.48
CA VAL A 20 -7.45 0.59 -2.61
C VAL A 20 -6.07 0.11 -3.05
N PHE A 21 -5.09 1.00 -3.12
CA PHE A 21 -3.70 0.66 -3.49
C PHE A 21 -3.11 -0.42 -2.57
N LEU A 22 -3.20 -0.22 -1.25
CA LEU A 22 -2.70 -1.18 -0.26
C LEU A 22 -3.49 -2.49 -0.30
N SER A 23 -4.81 -2.44 -0.48
CA SER A 23 -5.64 -3.64 -0.62
C SER A 23 -5.25 -4.48 -1.83
N ASN A 24 -4.93 -3.84 -2.95
CA ASN A 24 -4.49 -4.52 -4.17
C ASN A 24 -3.12 -5.17 -4.00
N HIS A 25 -2.17 -4.45 -3.38
CA HIS A 25 -0.83 -4.98 -3.10
C HIS A 25 -0.89 -6.19 -2.17
N LYS A 26 -1.70 -6.11 -1.09
CA LYS A 26 -1.90 -7.24 -0.18
C LYS A 26 -2.54 -8.45 -0.88
N ASN A 27 -3.56 -8.25 -1.71
CA ASN A 27 -4.20 -9.36 -2.44
C ASN A 27 -3.26 -10.02 -3.47
N ARG A 28 -2.37 -9.24 -4.08
CA ARG A 28 -1.41 -9.72 -5.08
C ARG A 28 -0.02 -9.90 -4.49
N ARG A 29 0.08 -10.17 -3.18
CA ARG A 29 1.37 -10.36 -2.47
C ARG A 29 2.27 -11.37 -3.17
N ASN A 30 1.68 -12.44 -3.72
CA ASN A 30 2.38 -13.47 -4.49
C ASN A 30 3.01 -13.00 -5.81
N ARG A 31 2.70 -11.79 -6.27
CA ARG A 31 3.26 -11.17 -7.48
C ARG A 31 4.28 -10.08 -7.16
N LEU A 32 4.56 -9.85 -5.87
CA LEU A 32 5.56 -8.89 -5.43
C LEU A 32 6.91 -9.59 -5.32
N SER A 33 7.98 -8.91 -5.73
CA SER A 33 9.35 -9.37 -5.45
C SER A 33 9.69 -9.20 -3.96
N ASP A 34 10.75 -9.88 -3.51
CA ASP A 34 11.23 -9.76 -2.13
C ASP A 34 11.62 -8.31 -1.79
N ASP A 35 12.22 -7.58 -2.74
CA ASP A 35 12.53 -6.15 -2.58
C ASP A 35 11.27 -5.30 -2.39
N GLN A 36 10.20 -5.59 -3.13
CA GLN A 36 8.93 -4.90 -2.98
C GLN A 36 8.31 -5.21 -1.61
N LEU A 37 8.35 -6.46 -1.16
CA LEU A 37 7.87 -6.84 0.17
C LEU A 37 8.68 -6.15 1.27
N ALA A 38 10.01 -6.13 1.17
CA ALA A 38 10.88 -5.44 2.11
C ALA A 38 10.59 -3.94 2.17
N ALA A 39 10.34 -3.28 1.03
CA ALA A 39 9.94 -1.88 1.01
C ALA A 39 8.61 -1.63 1.76
N HIS A 40 7.63 -2.52 1.59
CA HIS A 40 6.36 -2.42 2.32
C HIS A 40 6.54 -2.68 3.82
N SER A 41 7.39 -3.64 4.22
CA SER A 41 7.71 -3.91 5.62
C SER A 41 8.44 -2.73 6.28
N ASN A 42 9.37 -2.09 5.57
CA ASN A 42 10.08 -0.89 6.04
C ASN A 42 9.14 0.31 6.25
N LEU A 43 8.01 0.35 5.52
CA LEU A 43 6.94 1.32 5.71
C LEU A 43 6.00 0.96 6.89
N GLY A 44 6.29 -0.13 7.63
CA GLY A 44 5.51 -0.57 8.79
C GLY A 44 4.26 -1.38 8.44
N LEU A 45 4.16 -1.90 7.22
CA LEU A 45 3.04 -2.74 6.81
C LEU A 45 3.26 -4.18 7.28
N GLU A 46 2.71 -4.53 8.45
CA GLU A 46 2.89 -5.84 9.09
C GLU A 46 2.51 -7.04 8.21
N TRP A 47 1.61 -6.86 7.25
CA TRP A 47 1.21 -7.94 6.33
C TRP A 47 2.28 -8.26 5.28
N ALA A 48 3.29 -7.42 5.12
CA ALA A 48 4.39 -7.61 4.18
C ALA A 48 5.60 -8.30 4.80
N ALA A 49 5.66 -8.39 6.14
CA ALA A 49 6.67 -9.16 6.89
C ALA A 49 6.56 -10.67 6.66
#